data_AF-A0A848JZ34-F1
#
_entry.id   AF-A0A848JZ34-F1
#
_cell.length_a   1.000
_cell.length_b   1.000
_cell.length_c   1.000
_cell.angle_alpha   90.00
_cell.angle_beta   90.00
_cell.angle_gamma   90.00
#
_symmetry.space_group_name_H-M   'P 1'
#
loop_
_entity.id
_entity.type
_entity.pdbx_description
1 polymer ?
#
loop_
_entity_poly.entity_id
_entity_poly.type
_entity_poly.pdbx_seq_one_letter_code
_entity_poly.pdbx_strand_id
1 'polypeptide(L)'
;MTALDSRAARFALAVAVSAGMLVTAGAALAQSPPTFDQYPLRDRVFGPGGAVFPDYVTPSEYGVSFMIGGGGSRSALFAAGTSDYNCQQTQIPAIQVLSAPPGGKVGIQFGRFVATGIDGGHTTKCIGQPAKGLIVSYKGKAAPGSTITLRVTYPPRGAWYDHVITLPPR
;
A
#
# COMPACT_ATOMS: atom_id res chain seq x y z
N MET A 1 -63.03 -16.95 -47.40
CA MET A 1 -63.33 -16.65 -45.99
C MET A 1 -63.22 -17.94 -45.20
N THR A 2 -62.12 -18.12 -44.46
CA THR A 2 -61.98 -18.88 -43.20
C THR A 2 -60.53 -18.72 -42.74
N ALA A 3 -60.35 -18.37 -41.45
CA ALA A 3 -59.09 -18.07 -40.79
C ALA A 3 -58.56 -19.30 -40.00
N LEU A 4 -57.46 -19.08 -39.24
CA LEU A 4 -56.62 -20.01 -38.45
C LEU A 4 -55.44 -20.56 -39.27
N ASP A 5 -54.17 -20.43 -38.87
CA ASP A 5 -53.60 -20.60 -37.54
C ASP A 5 -52.38 -19.69 -37.27
N SER A 6 -52.56 -18.71 -36.39
CA SER A 6 -51.53 -17.82 -35.89
C SER A 6 -51.01 -18.34 -34.55
N ARG A 7 -50.11 -19.33 -34.53
CA ARG A 7 -49.37 -19.72 -33.29
C ARG A 7 -48.11 -20.59 -33.48
N ALA A 8 -47.79 -21.07 -34.68
CA ALA A 8 -46.61 -21.94 -34.90
C ALA A 8 -45.31 -21.20 -35.30
N ALA A 9 -45.34 -19.89 -35.60
CA ALA A 9 -44.22 -19.20 -36.23
C ALA A 9 -43.26 -18.45 -35.27
N ARG A 10 -43.37 -18.62 -33.94
CA ARG A 10 -42.57 -17.87 -32.96
C ARG A 10 -41.52 -18.67 -32.19
N PHE A 11 -41.24 -19.91 -32.57
CA PHE A 11 -40.28 -20.78 -31.87
C PHE A 11 -39.14 -21.36 -32.75
N ALA A 12 -38.86 -20.74 -33.91
CA ALA A 12 -37.81 -21.19 -34.83
C ALA A 12 -36.70 -20.15 -35.05
N LEU A 13 -36.44 -19.27 -34.08
CA LEU A 13 -35.41 -18.21 -34.16
C LEU A 13 -34.58 -18.15 -32.86
N ALA A 14 -33.96 -19.25 -32.47
CA ALA A 14 -33.12 -19.28 -31.24
C ALA A 14 -31.91 -20.23 -31.29
N VAL A 15 -31.46 -20.71 -32.46
CA VAL A 15 -30.40 -21.75 -32.54
C VAL A 15 -29.36 -21.49 -33.65
N ALA A 16 -28.93 -20.25 -33.90
CA ALA A 16 -28.00 -20.00 -35.00
C ALA A 16 -26.87 -18.98 -34.75
N VAL A 17 -26.54 -18.64 -33.51
CA VAL A 17 -25.38 -17.77 -33.24
C VAL A 17 -24.66 -18.21 -31.97
N SER A 18 -23.76 -19.18 -32.05
CA SER A 18 -22.69 -19.39 -31.06
C SER A 18 -21.67 -20.41 -31.54
N ALA A 19 -20.40 -19.99 -31.48
CA ALA A 19 -19.23 -20.83 -31.29
C ALA A 19 -18.72 -21.65 -32.49
N GLY A 20 -18.30 -20.94 -33.54
CA GLY A 20 -17.07 -21.31 -34.23
C GLY A 20 -15.89 -20.63 -33.53
N MET A 21 -14.97 -21.41 -32.94
CA MET A 21 -13.51 -21.16 -32.92
C MET A 21 -12.80 -22.28 -32.15
N LEU A 22 -12.13 -23.14 -32.91
CA LEU A 22 -11.16 -24.16 -32.51
C LEU A 22 -9.91 -23.92 -33.38
N VAL A 23 -8.78 -23.50 -32.81
CA VAL A 23 -7.43 -23.49 -33.42
C VAL A 23 -6.41 -23.48 -32.24
N THR A 24 -5.85 -24.63 -31.82
CA THR A 24 -4.45 -25.16 -32.05
C THR A 24 -3.31 -24.15 -31.78
N ALA A 25 -2.10 -24.44 -31.28
CA ALA A 25 -1.33 -25.59 -30.78
C ALA A 25 0.05 -25.04 -30.32
N GLY A 26 0.86 -25.85 -29.61
CA GLY A 26 2.32 -25.90 -29.85
C GLY A 26 3.30 -25.12 -28.94
N ALA A 27 4.02 -25.89 -28.10
CA ALA A 27 5.42 -25.79 -27.68
C ALA A 27 6.20 -24.44 -27.73
N ALA A 28 6.78 -24.08 -26.58
CA ALA A 28 8.09 -23.43 -26.54
C ALA A 28 8.92 -23.99 -25.35
N LEU A 29 9.96 -24.73 -25.72
CA LEU A 29 11.06 -25.23 -24.89
C LEU A 29 12.11 -24.13 -24.67
N ALA A 30 12.83 -24.22 -23.55
CA ALA A 30 14.21 -23.77 -23.35
C ALA A 30 14.57 -22.33 -23.80
N GLN A 31 14.30 -21.35 -22.94
CA GLN A 31 14.97 -20.05 -22.97
C GLN A 31 15.69 -19.86 -21.64
N SER A 32 16.99 -19.57 -21.69
CA SER A 32 17.78 -19.16 -20.52
C SER A 32 17.04 -18.04 -19.78
N PRO A 33 17.05 -18.00 -18.43
CA PRO A 33 16.35 -16.95 -17.70
C PRO A 33 16.82 -15.57 -18.21
N PRO A 34 15.90 -14.67 -18.57
CA PRO A 34 16.25 -13.37 -19.13
C PRO A 34 17.06 -12.56 -18.12
N THR A 35 18.06 -11.83 -18.60
CA THR A 35 18.88 -10.95 -17.75
C THR A 35 18.07 -9.72 -17.34
N PHE A 36 18.45 -9.09 -16.22
CA PHE A 36 17.68 -8.00 -15.60
C PHE A 36 17.40 -6.82 -16.57
N ASP A 37 18.27 -6.63 -17.57
CA ASP A 37 18.13 -5.61 -18.60
C ASP A 37 17.13 -5.94 -19.72
N GLN A 38 16.56 -7.14 -19.74
CA GLN A 38 15.60 -7.58 -20.74
C GLN A 38 14.13 -7.40 -20.30
N TYR A 39 13.87 -7.11 -19.01
CA TYR A 39 12.51 -6.86 -18.53
C TYR A 39 12.05 -5.43 -18.87
N PRO A 40 10.81 -5.22 -19.36
CA PRO A 40 10.22 -3.89 -19.48
C PRO A 40 10.26 -3.17 -18.12
N LEU A 41 10.48 -1.84 -18.12
CA LEU A 41 10.54 -1.02 -16.89
C LEU A 41 9.36 -1.29 -15.92
N ARG A 42 8.19 -1.63 -16.46
CA ARG A 42 6.99 -1.97 -15.67
C ARG A 42 7.19 -3.22 -14.80
N ASP A 43 7.86 -4.25 -15.30
CA ASP A 43 8.07 -5.51 -14.58
C ASP A 43 9.30 -5.44 -13.67
N ARG A 44 10.19 -4.45 -13.86
CA ARG A 44 11.23 -4.09 -12.89
C ARG A 44 10.71 -3.29 -11.70
N VAL A 45 9.51 -2.71 -11.79
CA VAL A 45 8.87 -1.93 -10.72
C VAL A 45 7.76 -2.73 -10.03
N PHE A 46 7.03 -3.56 -10.79
CA PHE A 46 5.85 -4.28 -10.31
C PHE A 46 5.92 -5.80 -10.50
N GLY A 47 7.03 -6.35 -11.02
CA GLY A 47 7.30 -7.78 -11.00
C GLY A 47 7.86 -8.25 -9.65
N PRO A 48 8.05 -9.56 -9.45
CA PRO A 48 8.67 -10.10 -8.24
C PRO A 48 10.07 -9.49 -8.08
N GLY A 49 10.24 -8.60 -7.10
CA GLY A 49 11.51 -7.89 -6.84
C GLY A 49 11.61 -6.46 -7.39
N GLY A 50 10.51 -5.86 -7.88
CA GLY A 50 10.47 -4.43 -8.17
C GLY A 50 10.33 -3.55 -6.93
N ALA A 51 10.17 -2.24 -7.11
CA ALA A 51 9.97 -1.25 -6.03
C ALA A 51 8.74 -1.52 -5.13
N VAL A 52 8.01 -2.62 -5.35
CA VAL A 52 6.84 -3.09 -4.59
C VAL A 52 6.92 -4.61 -4.33
N PHE A 53 6.39 -5.01 -3.16
CA PHE A 53 6.85 -6.10 -2.29
C PHE A 53 6.29 -7.51 -2.61
N PRO A 54 7.13 -8.55 -2.62
CA PRO A 54 6.78 -9.92 -3.03
C PRO A 54 5.87 -10.71 -2.06
N ASP A 55 5.55 -10.18 -0.88
CA ASP A 55 4.72 -10.87 0.14
C ASP A 55 3.26 -10.36 0.20
N TYR A 56 2.85 -9.52 -0.75
CA TYR A 56 1.53 -8.91 -0.77
C TYR A 56 0.49 -9.89 -1.34
N VAL A 57 -0.50 -10.28 -0.52
CA VAL A 57 -1.66 -11.09 -0.93
C VAL A 57 -2.87 -10.19 -0.99
N THR A 58 -3.40 -9.99 -2.21
CA THR A 58 -4.55 -9.12 -2.45
C THR A 58 -5.77 -9.56 -1.62
N PRO A 59 -6.27 -8.71 -0.70
CA PRO A 59 -7.43 -9.03 0.13
C PRO A 59 -8.75 -9.02 -0.66
N SER A 60 -9.76 -9.76 -0.16
CA SER A 60 -11.14 -9.70 -0.66
C SER A 60 -11.86 -8.39 -0.31
N GLU A 61 -11.39 -7.70 0.73
CA GLU A 61 -11.84 -6.37 1.16
C GLU A 61 -10.76 -5.34 0.77
N TYR A 62 -11.17 -4.30 0.03
CA TYR A 62 -10.24 -3.34 -0.56
C TYR A 62 -10.08 -2.08 0.30
N GLY A 63 -8.86 -1.54 0.34
CA GLY A 63 -8.59 -0.23 0.93
C GLY A 63 -7.25 -0.13 1.64
N VAL A 64 -6.70 1.09 1.70
CA VAL A 64 -5.45 1.39 2.42
C VAL A 64 -5.76 2.10 3.74
N SER A 65 -5.20 1.61 4.84
CA SER A 65 -5.15 2.26 6.14
C SER A 65 -3.82 2.97 6.37
N PHE A 66 -3.88 4.14 7.00
CA PHE A 66 -2.71 4.94 7.35
C PHE A 66 -2.40 4.71 8.82
N MET A 67 -1.39 3.90 9.10
CA MET A 67 -1.06 3.45 10.44
C MET A 67 -0.08 4.41 11.10
N ILE A 68 -0.32 4.74 12.36
CA ILE A 68 0.64 5.48 13.19
C ILE A 68 1.07 4.67 14.39
N GLY A 69 2.28 4.97 14.86
CA GLY A 69 2.86 4.40 16.06
C GLY A 69 3.93 5.32 16.65
N GLY A 70 4.63 4.81 17.66
CA GLY A 70 5.61 5.59 18.41
C GLY A 70 5.22 5.71 19.88
N GLY A 71 6.21 5.98 20.74
CA GLY A 71 6.05 6.01 22.20
C GLY A 71 6.37 4.71 22.95
N GLY A 72 6.78 3.64 22.23
CA GLY A 72 7.06 2.32 22.83
C GLY A 72 8.54 1.90 22.91
N SER A 73 9.46 2.59 22.23
CA SER A 73 10.90 2.36 22.37
C SER A 73 11.62 3.70 22.60
N ARG A 74 12.68 3.70 23.42
CA ARG A 74 13.43 4.92 23.82
C ARG A 74 13.90 5.80 22.64
N SER A 75 13.96 5.22 21.44
CA SER A 75 14.46 5.86 20.22
C SER A 75 13.37 6.23 19.21
N ALA A 76 12.20 5.59 19.19
CA ALA A 76 11.14 5.88 18.22
C ALA A 76 10.10 6.85 18.80
N LEU A 77 10.18 8.12 18.38
CA LEU A 77 9.28 9.18 18.80
C LEU A 77 7.93 9.13 18.08
N PHE A 78 7.97 8.78 16.80
CA PHE A 78 6.80 8.67 15.94
C PHE A 78 7.09 7.66 14.84
N ALA A 79 6.07 7.02 14.32
CA ALA A 79 6.17 6.17 13.16
C ALA A 79 4.90 6.29 12.33
N ALA A 80 5.04 6.23 11.02
CA ALA A 80 3.93 6.21 10.07
C ALA A 80 4.14 5.11 9.03
N GLY A 81 3.07 4.43 8.66
CA GLY A 81 3.07 3.37 7.67
C GLY A 81 1.74 3.33 6.93
N THR A 82 1.68 2.52 5.88
CA THR A 82 0.41 2.22 5.22
C THR A 82 0.23 0.71 5.14
N SER A 83 -1.00 0.25 5.33
CA SER A 83 -1.33 -1.17 5.25
C SER A 83 -2.65 -1.40 4.55
N ASP A 84 -2.86 -2.60 4.04
CA ASP A 84 -4.16 -3.03 3.56
C ASP A 84 -5.02 -3.64 4.68
N TYR A 85 -6.14 -4.25 4.30
CA TYR A 85 -7.04 -4.95 5.21
C TYR A 85 -6.38 -6.11 5.98
N ASN A 86 -5.41 -6.78 5.38
CA ASN A 86 -4.65 -7.88 5.97
C ASN A 86 -3.46 -7.40 6.81
N CYS A 87 -3.35 -6.09 7.05
CA CYS A 87 -2.23 -5.46 7.75
C CYS A 87 -0.88 -5.66 7.05
N GLN A 88 -0.91 -5.93 5.75
CA GLN A 88 0.28 -6.00 4.92
C GLN A 88 0.64 -4.62 4.42
N GLN A 89 1.93 -4.31 4.44
CA GLN A 89 2.41 -3.02 3.99
C GLN A 89 2.13 -2.83 2.50
N THR A 90 1.55 -1.69 2.13
CA THR A 90 1.27 -1.35 0.74
C THR A 90 2.31 -0.37 0.20
N GLN A 91 2.30 0.86 0.68
CA GLN A 91 3.18 1.95 0.22
C GLN A 91 3.98 2.55 1.40
N ILE A 92 5.07 3.24 1.08
CA ILE A 92 5.88 3.93 2.09
C ILE A 92 5.42 5.40 2.14
N PRO A 93 4.99 5.93 3.29
CA PRO A 93 4.70 7.35 3.43
C PRO A 93 6.00 8.18 3.30
N ALA A 94 5.87 9.44 2.91
CA ALA A 94 6.99 10.38 2.98
C ALA A 94 6.89 11.20 4.28
N ILE A 95 8.02 11.34 4.99
CA ILE A 95 8.12 12.22 6.16
C ILE A 95 9.21 13.25 5.87
N GLN A 96 8.84 14.53 5.97
CA GLN A 96 9.76 15.66 5.88
C GLN A 96 9.85 16.35 7.25
N VAL A 97 11.05 16.76 7.64
CA VAL A 97 11.24 17.59 8.84
C VAL A 97 11.03 19.05 8.45
N LEU A 98 10.05 19.72 9.05
CA LEU A 98 9.80 21.15 8.85
C LEU A 98 10.58 21.99 9.85
N SER A 99 10.63 21.54 11.11
CA SER A 99 11.39 22.19 12.17
C SER A 99 11.88 21.16 13.19
N ALA A 100 13.01 21.46 13.82
CA ALA A 100 13.57 20.69 14.91
C ALA A 100 14.34 21.62 15.86
N PRO A 101 14.43 21.30 17.16
CA PRO A 101 15.11 22.15 18.12
C PRO A 101 16.62 22.13 17.87
N PRO A 102 17.31 23.27 18.13
CA PRO A 102 18.76 23.36 17.95
C PRO A 102 19.47 22.39 18.90
N GLY A 103 20.58 21.80 18.45
CA GLY A 103 21.40 20.88 19.29
C GLY A 103 21.07 19.39 19.13
N GLY A 104 20.23 19.02 18.17
CA GLY A 104 20.03 17.62 17.80
C GLY A 104 19.62 17.41 16.35
N LYS A 105 19.50 16.13 15.99
CA LYS A 105 19.19 15.65 14.64
C LYS A 105 17.99 14.72 14.70
N VAL A 106 17.05 14.95 13.78
CA VAL A 106 15.93 14.04 13.52
C VAL A 106 16.41 12.97 12.54
N GLY A 107 16.29 11.70 12.93
CA GLY A 107 16.59 10.56 12.08
C GLY A 107 15.29 9.93 11.59
N ILE A 108 15.19 9.73 10.28
CA ILE A 108 14.05 9.06 9.64
C ILE A 108 14.59 7.81 8.96
N GLN A 109 14.06 6.65 9.34
CA GLN A 109 14.50 5.37 8.78
C GLN A 109 13.31 4.46 8.55
N PHE A 110 13.39 3.63 7.51
CA PHE A 110 12.43 2.57 7.33
C PHE A 110 12.62 1.48 8.39
N GLY A 111 11.53 0.96 8.95
CA GLY A 111 11.60 -0.06 9.99
C GLY A 111 10.24 -0.62 10.39
N ARG A 112 10.24 -1.36 11.49
CA ARG A 112 9.05 -1.99 12.08
C ARG A 112 8.62 -1.25 13.34
N PHE A 113 7.32 -1.07 13.52
CA PHE A 113 6.73 -0.47 14.71
C PHE A 113 5.43 -1.19 15.07
N VAL A 114 4.94 -1.02 16.29
CA VAL A 114 3.59 -1.46 16.66
C VAL A 114 2.63 -0.32 16.37
N ALA A 115 1.60 -0.59 15.57
CA ALA A 115 0.58 0.39 15.31
C ALA A 115 -0.23 0.66 16.58
N THR A 116 -0.31 1.93 16.98
CA THR A 116 -1.09 2.37 18.15
C THR A 116 -2.33 3.16 17.76
N GLY A 117 -2.43 3.57 16.49
CA GLY A 117 -3.59 4.28 15.96
C GLY A 117 -3.59 4.33 14.43
N ILE A 118 -4.57 5.06 13.88
CA ILE A 118 -4.70 5.31 12.45
C ILE A 118 -4.92 6.81 12.16
N ASP A 119 -4.34 7.30 11.07
CA ASP A 119 -4.56 8.64 10.50
C ASP A 119 -5.70 8.64 9.44
N GLY A 120 -6.47 7.56 9.41
CA GLY A 120 -7.57 7.32 8.48
C GLY A 120 -7.39 6.07 7.62
N GLY A 121 -8.29 5.92 6.66
CA GLY A 121 -8.35 4.76 5.76
C GLY A 121 -9.48 3.80 6.11
N HIS A 122 -9.36 2.54 5.68
CA HIS A 122 -10.51 1.64 5.57
C HIS A 122 -10.72 0.69 6.77
N THR A 123 -9.69 0.43 7.58
CA THR A 123 -9.81 -0.48 8.72
C THR A 123 -8.90 -0.10 9.90
N THR A 124 -9.38 -0.36 11.12
CA THR A 124 -8.63 -0.24 12.39
C THR A 124 -8.08 -1.57 12.89
N LYS A 125 -8.32 -2.68 12.17
CA LYS A 125 -7.94 -4.05 12.56
C LYS A 125 -6.44 -4.23 12.84
N CYS A 126 -5.62 -3.36 12.28
CA CYS A 126 -4.17 -3.40 12.39
C CYS A 126 -3.61 -2.71 13.63
N ILE A 127 -4.44 -2.05 14.45
CA ILE A 127 -4.01 -1.50 15.74
C ILE A 127 -3.59 -2.64 16.68
N GLY A 128 -2.46 -2.46 17.37
CA GLY A 128 -1.82 -3.47 18.21
C GLY A 128 -0.96 -4.47 17.42
N GLN A 129 -0.98 -4.44 16.08
CA GLN A 129 -0.20 -5.35 15.24
C GLN A 129 1.15 -4.74 14.83
N PRO A 130 2.15 -5.58 14.51
CA PRO A 130 3.37 -5.12 13.89
C PRO A 130 3.10 -4.53 12.50
N ALA A 131 3.47 -3.27 12.31
CA ALA A 131 3.42 -2.55 11.05
C ALA A 131 4.84 -2.24 10.54
N LYS A 132 4.93 -1.86 9.26
CA LYS A 132 6.15 -1.42 8.60
C LYS A 132 5.95 -0.01 8.04
N GLY A 133 7.00 0.81 8.08
CA GLY A 133 6.93 2.19 7.59
C GLY A 133 8.15 3.00 7.99
N LEU A 134 8.00 4.31 8.05
CA LEU A 134 9.05 5.22 8.49
C LEU A 134 8.94 5.47 9.99
N ILE A 135 10.08 5.36 10.67
CA ILE A 135 10.26 5.61 12.09
C ILE A 135 11.10 6.87 12.26
N VAL A 136 10.59 7.78 13.08
CA VAL A 136 11.24 9.04 13.44
C VAL A 136 11.87 8.91 14.81
N SER A 137 13.13 9.31 14.88
CA SER A 137 13.95 9.33 16.08
C SER A 137 14.60 10.69 16.25
N TYR A 138 15.03 10.99 17.47
CA TYR A 138 15.79 12.21 17.76
C TYR A 138 17.02 11.94 18.61
N LYS A 139 18.17 12.43 18.14
CA LYS A 139 19.45 12.34 18.84
C LYS A 139 20.00 13.75 19.07
N GLY A 140 20.28 14.08 20.33
CA GLY A 140 20.83 15.39 20.71
C GLY A 140 20.25 15.89 22.02
N LYS A 141 20.72 17.06 22.43
CA LYS A 141 20.19 17.79 23.59
C LYS A 141 19.08 18.72 23.10
N ALA A 142 17.95 18.71 23.78
CA ALA A 142 16.86 19.66 23.57
C ALA A 142 16.32 20.09 24.94
N ALA A 143 15.81 21.31 25.04
CA ALA A 143 15.11 21.73 26.24
C ALA A 143 13.85 20.85 26.44
N PRO A 144 13.49 20.47 27.67
CA PRO A 144 12.24 19.76 27.93
C PRO A 144 11.05 20.49 27.31
N GLY A 145 10.15 19.75 26.65
CA GLY A 145 8.99 20.34 25.96
C GLY A 145 9.29 20.96 24.59
N SER A 146 10.53 20.92 24.12
CA SER A 146 10.86 21.30 22.74
C SER A 146 10.06 20.44 21.74
N THR A 147 9.69 21.03 20.61
CA THR A 147 8.87 20.36 19.60
C THR A 147 9.64 20.09 18.31
N ILE A 148 9.27 19.01 17.64
CA ILE A 148 9.66 18.71 16.26
C ILE A 148 8.39 18.79 15.41
N THR A 149 8.42 19.54 14.32
CA THR A 149 7.32 19.57 13.35
C THR A 149 7.71 18.78 12.11
N LEU A 150 6.88 17.82 11.76
CA LEU A 150 7.03 16.95 10.60
C LEU A 150 5.89 17.17 9.63
N ARG A 151 6.14 17.03 8.33
CA ARG A 151 5.08 16.85 7.33
C ARG A 151 5.01 15.38 6.95
N VAL A 152 3.84 14.77 7.16
CA VAL A 152 3.56 13.38 6.79
C VAL A 152 2.70 13.40 5.54
N THR A 153 3.15 12.71 4.49
CA THR A 153 2.44 12.63 3.20
C THR A 153 2.18 11.18 2.84
N TYR A 154 0.94 10.84 2.53
CA TYR A 154 0.54 9.49 2.12
C TYR A 154 0.30 9.45 0.60
N PRO A 155 1.10 8.69 -0.17
CA PRO A 155 1.01 8.65 -1.63
C PRO A 155 -0.38 8.29 -2.20
N PRO A 156 -1.18 7.37 -1.61
CA PRO A 156 -2.49 7.00 -2.17
C PRO A 156 -3.50 8.15 -2.22
N ARG A 157 -3.36 9.16 -1.35
CA ARG A 157 -4.30 10.29 -1.27
C ARG A 157 -3.73 11.61 -1.78
N GLY A 158 -2.40 11.72 -1.91
CA GLY A 158 -1.72 13.02 -2.03
C GLY A 158 -1.95 13.96 -0.83
N ALA A 159 -2.68 13.50 0.19
CA ALA A 159 -3.01 14.24 1.39
C ALA A 159 -1.81 14.25 2.33
N TRP A 160 -1.57 15.41 2.91
CA TRP A 160 -0.51 15.66 3.87
C TRP A 160 -1.08 16.35 5.11
N TYR A 161 -0.39 16.19 6.23
CA TYR A 161 -0.67 16.95 7.45
C TYR A 161 0.65 17.23 8.17
N ASP A 162 0.64 18.26 9.02
CA ASP A 162 1.78 18.60 9.86
C ASP A 162 1.59 17.95 11.23
N HIS A 163 2.53 17.10 11.63
CA HIS A 163 2.56 16.39 12.90
C HIS A 163 3.54 17.07 13.85
N VAL A 164 3.10 17.36 15.07
CA VAL A 164 3.95 17.98 16.10
C VAL A 164 4.24 16.95 17.19
N ILE A 165 5.53 16.69 17.39
CA ILE A 165 6.02 15.79 18.44
C ILE A 165 6.64 16.64 19.54
N THR A 166 6.15 16.48 20.76
CA THR A 166 6.81 17.04 21.95
C THR A 166 7.89 16.09 22.42
N LEU A 167 9.13 16.59 22.53
CA LEU A 167 10.23 15.80 23.04
C LEU A 167 10.05 15.53 24.53
N PRO A 168 10.17 14.26 24.98
CA PRO A 168 10.08 13.94 26.38
C PRO A 168 11.25 14.57 27.16
N PRO A 169 11.07 14.87 28.45
CA PRO A 169 12.19 15.26 29.31
C PRO A 169 13.24 14.13 29.30
N ARG A 170 14.50 14.49 29.04
CA ARG A 170 15.65 13.58 29.06
C ARG A 170 16.64 13.99 30.12
#